data_AF-A0A3B9HRE7-F1
#
_entry.id   AF-A0A3B9HRE7-F1
#
_cell.length_a   1.000
_cell.length_b   1.000
_cell.length_c   1.000
_cell.angle_alpha   90.00
_cell.angle_beta   90.00
_cell.angle_gamma   90.00
#
_symmetry.space_group_name_H-M   'P 1'
#
loop_
_entity.id
_entity.type
_entity.pdbx_description
1 polymer ?
#
loop_
_entity_poly.entity_id
_entity_poly.type
_entity_poly.pdbx_seq_one_letter_code
_entity_poly.pdbx_strand_id
1 'polypeptide(L)'
;MPKLPVYFLLILACCAMPFATHALSIGNTVSDDAARLKVAAESVMTQANNVTASSDVYHIWNYVDHLWANDQQIEAKQYIEAGLSLAPFNYKYQAKLALILAKQGLNAKAYDRASIVYEKSEDTETVKLVLKLLSKDDAAPFKPVAKIEFASPTVVLLTMGEVNPLLVQELQQKITDFTGLAAVVFSGPADLPPPDRSYFKSEIKRMRGTILAMPDVSAYLATSKVDAAELRTNDELFVQTMIGFLEQSNQAAADSFGKNMQLAKLRAQQWKYDTLRDYLIGKVKNLRSQNWLLVGITECDLFMEDSNYVFAGTNPHAQAIISYKRFMGDFNNEPQNRKRLLARLFKQFLSVFGFLNGMIRCTFPDCARVFPRTLAEHDEKPEHLCNDCRLTLDKLLKISIQKPEKQR
;
A
#
# COMPACT_ATOMS: atom_id res chain seq x y z
N MET A 1 28.26 39.00 -0.46
CA MET A 1 27.59 37.81 -1.00
C MET A 1 26.10 38.13 -1.10
N PRO A 2 25.49 38.13 -2.30
CA PRO A 2 24.10 38.54 -2.43
C PRO A 2 23.19 37.50 -1.74
N LYS A 3 22.21 38.01 -1.00
CA LYS A 3 21.21 37.22 -0.26
C LYS A 3 20.45 36.33 -1.23
N LEU A 4 20.53 35.01 -1.06
CA LEU A 4 19.62 34.09 -1.71
C LEU A 4 18.21 34.38 -1.17
N PRO A 5 17.20 34.71 -2.00
CA PRO A 5 15.86 35.02 -1.50
C PRO A 5 15.27 33.80 -0.79
N VAL A 6 14.50 34.01 0.29
CA VAL A 6 13.87 32.99 1.16
C VAL A 6 13.15 31.89 0.37
N TYR A 7 12.54 32.26 -0.76
CA TYR A 7 11.90 31.34 -1.70
C TYR A 7 12.86 30.28 -2.25
N PHE A 8 14.11 30.63 -2.51
CA PHE A 8 15.08 29.73 -3.15
C PHE A 8 15.52 28.59 -2.23
N LEU A 9 15.50 28.74 -0.90
CA LEU A 9 15.93 27.70 0.04
C LEU A 9 14.81 26.68 0.34
N LEU A 10 13.55 27.13 0.39
CA LEU A 10 12.37 26.26 0.47
C LEU A 10 12.12 25.51 -0.85
N ILE A 11 12.44 26.15 -1.98
CA ILE A 11 12.43 25.52 -3.31
C ILE A 11 13.64 24.56 -3.46
N LEU A 12 14.87 24.95 -3.13
CA LEU A 12 16.08 24.10 -3.24
C LEU A 12 16.09 22.89 -2.30
N ALA A 13 15.47 23.00 -1.12
CA ALA A 13 15.29 21.83 -0.26
C ALA A 13 14.32 20.82 -0.88
N CYS A 14 13.41 21.25 -1.77
CA CYS A 14 12.43 20.40 -2.46
C CYS A 14 12.83 20.04 -3.91
N CYS A 15 13.78 20.75 -4.51
CA CYS A 15 14.17 20.57 -5.92
C CYS A 15 15.48 19.79 -6.06
N ALA A 16 15.38 18.46 -5.98
CA ALA A 16 16.23 17.60 -6.79
C ALA A 16 15.42 17.19 -8.03
N MET A 17 15.38 18.09 -9.03
CA MET A 17 15.15 17.91 -10.49
C MET A 17 14.40 19.12 -11.10
N PRO A 18 14.66 19.49 -12.38
CA PRO A 18 14.22 20.76 -12.95
C PRO A 18 12.87 20.63 -13.66
N PHE A 19 11.94 21.55 -13.41
CA PHE A 19 10.80 21.76 -14.30
C PHE A 19 10.67 23.23 -14.68
N ALA A 20 10.55 23.44 -15.99
CA ALA A 20 10.43 24.72 -16.64
C ALA A 20 9.18 25.48 -16.17
N THR A 21 9.38 26.75 -15.87
CA THR A 21 8.33 27.71 -15.52
C THR A 21 7.49 28.04 -16.75
N HIS A 22 6.18 27.77 -16.71
CA HIS A 22 5.20 28.48 -17.54
C HIS A 22 4.15 29.09 -16.62
N ALA A 23 4.08 30.42 -16.64
CA ALA A 23 3.08 31.21 -15.94
C ALA A 23 1.73 31.08 -16.67
N LEU A 24 0.65 30.85 -15.91
CA LEU A 24 -0.72 30.84 -16.43
C LEU A 24 -1.56 31.86 -15.68
N SER A 25 -2.16 32.75 -16.47
CA SER A 25 -3.17 33.75 -16.11
C SER A 25 -4.48 33.08 -15.70
N ILE A 26 -5.14 33.62 -14.69
CA ILE A 26 -6.38 33.11 -14.10
C ILE A 26 -7.60 33.77 -14.76
N GLY A 27 -8.46 32.96 -15.37
CA GLY A 27 -9.84 33.30 -15.77
C GLY A 27 -10.54 32.07 -16.33
N ASN A 28 -11.76 31.75 -15.87
CA ASN A 28 -12.63 30.61 -16.24
C ASN A 28 -12.22 29.19 -15.80
N THR A 29 -12.11 28.97 -14.49
CA THR A 29 -11.42 27.81 -13.91
C THR A 29 -12.04 26.43 -14.21
N VAL A 30 -13.35 26.23 -14.35
CA VAL A 30 -13.90 24.86 -14.52
C VAL A 30 -13.94 24.42 -16.00
N SER A 31 -14.32 25.32 -16.91
CA SER A 31 -14.37 25.05 -18.36
C SER A 31 -12.97 24.95 -18.95
N ASP A 32 -12.05 25.82 -18.52
CA ASP A 32 -10.69 25.84 -19.06
C ASP A 32 -9.87 24.65 -18.58
N ASP A 33 -10.11 24.15 -17.35
CA ASP A 33 -9.45 22.95 -16.85
C ASP A 33 -9.89 21.69 -17.61
N ALA A 34 -11.19 21.55 -17.91
CA ALA A 34 -11.70 20.45 -18.73
C ALA A 34 -11.11 20.47 -20.14
N ALA A 35 -11.09 21.64 -20.79
CA ALA A 35 -10.52 21.82 -22.12
C ALA A 35 -9.00 21.50 -22.14
N ARG A 36 -8.26 21.95 -21.12
CA ARG A 36 -6.83 21.66 -20.99
C ARG A 36 -6.56 20.16 -20.79
N LEU A 37 -7.33 19.49 -19.93
CA LEU A 37 -7.21 18.05 -19.70
C LEU A 37 -7.50 17.27 -20.98
N LYS A 38 -8.53 17.66 -21.72
CA LYS A 38 -8.89 17.06 -23.01
C LYS A 38 -7.77 17.19 -24.04
N VAL A 39 -7.26 18.41 -24.24
CA VAL A 39 -6.16 18.68 -25.19
C VAL A 39 -4.92 17.87 -24.81
N ALA A 40 -4.58 17.78 -23.52
CA ALA A 40 -3.46 16.97 -23.07
C ALA A 40 -3.67 15.47 -23.35
N ALA A 41 -4.86 14.93 -23.12
CA ALA A 41 -5.18 13.54 -23.43
C ALA A 41 -5.11 13.24 -24.94
N GLU A 42 -5.71 14.10 -25.78
CA GLU A 42 -5.72 13.95 -27.23
C GLU A 42 -4.32 14.11 -27.85
N SER A 43 -3.48 14.95 -27.23
CA SER A 43 -2.07 15.06 -27.61
C SER A 43 -1.32 13.75 -27.42
N VAL A 44 -1.63 12.95 -26.39
CA VAL A 44 -1.02 11.63 -26.18
C VAL A 44 -1.52 10.63 -27.22
N MET A 45 -2.82 10.64 -27.52
CA MET A 45 -3.46 9.72 -28.48
C MET A 45 -2.96 9.90 -29.92
N THR A 46 -2.41 11.07 -30.25
CA THR A 46 -1.88 11.39 -31.58
C THR A 46 -0.37 11.22 -31.71
N GLN A 47 0.32 10.84 -30.62
CA GLN A 47 1.76 10.59 -30.68
C GLN A 47 2.07 9.37 -31.55
N ALA A 48 3.06 9.50 -32.43
CA ALA A 48 3.48 8.41 -33.31
C ALA A 48 4.28 7.30 -32.59
N ASN A 49 4.88 7.60 -31.44
CA ASN A 49 5.74 6.70 -30.69
C ASN A 49 5.04 6.17 -29.44
N ASN A 50 4.75 4.87 -29.42
CA ASN A 50 4.09 4.19 -28.30
C ASN A 50 4.89 4.25 -26.99
N VAL A 51 6.22 4.38 -27.03
CA VAL A 51 7.06 4.50 -25.82
C VAL A 51 6.86 5.85 -25.13
N THR A 52 6.88 6.93 -25.91
CA THR A 52 6.57 8.28 -25.42
C THR A 52 5.13 8.34 -24.94
N ALA A 53 4.20 7.82 -25.74
CA ALA A 53 2.77 7.85 -25.42
C ALA A 53 2.46 7.09 -24.13
N SER A 54 3.11 5.94 -23.91
CA SER A 54 2.97 5.17 -22.67
C SER A 54 3.52 5.92 -21.45
N SER A 55 4.61 6.68 -21.61
CA SER A 55 5.16 7.51 -20.53
C SER A 55 4.22 8.67 -20.15
N ASP A 56 3.48 9.20 -21.11
CA ASP A 56 2.55 10.32 -20.94
C ASP A 56 1.10 9.89 -20.68
N VAL A 57 0.83 8.59 -20.59
CA VAL A 57 -0.54 8.01 -20.50
C VAL A 57 -1.36 8.56 -19.33
N TYR A 58 -0.70 9.08 -18.28
CA TYR A 58 -1.36 9.69 -17.14
C TYR A 58 -2.22 10.91 -17.52
N HIS A 59 -1.91 11.62 -18.61
CA HIS A 59 -2.76 12.71 -19.11
C HIS A 59 -4.14 12.19 -19.56
N ILE A 60 -4.18 11.02 -20.19
CA ILE A 60 -5.44 10.35 -20.56
C ILE A 60 -6.22 9.99 -19.30
N TRP A 61 -5.54 9.43 -18.29
CA TRP A 61 -6.13 9.04 -17.00
C TRP A 61 -6.74 10.21 -16.24
N ASN A 62 -6.07 11.36 -16.21
CA ASN A 62 -6.58 12.57 -15.58
C ASN A 62 -7.87 13.05 -16.25
N TYR A 63 -7.94 13.02 -17.59
CA TYR A 63 -9.16 13.42 -18.30
C TYR A 63 -10.28 12.39 -18.12
N VAL A 64 -9.97 11.09 -18.15
CA VAL A 64 -10.95 10.03 -17.84
C VAL A 64 -11.51 10.19 -16.44
N ASP A 65 -10.69 10.48 -15.43
CA ASP A 65 -11.15 10.69 -14.06
C ASP A 65 -12.01 11.95 -13.93
N HIS A 66 -11.68 13.03 -14.66
CA HIS A 66 -12.53 14.22 -14.77
C HIS A 66 -13.90 13.90 -15.39
N LEU A 67 -13.94 13.23 -16.54
CA LEU A 67 -15.20 12.81 -17.17
C LEU A 67 -16.02 11.90 -16.26
N TRP A 68 -15.36 10.99 -15.55
CA TRP A 68 -16.01 10.10 -14.60
C TRP A 68 -16.63 10.83 -13.41
N ALA A 69 -15.98 11.89 -12.92
CA ALA A 69 -16.49 12.74 -11.84
C ALA A 69 -17.65 13.65 -12.24
N ASN A 70 -17.82 13.91 -13.54
CA ASN A 70 -18.89 14.74 -14.11
C ASN A 70 -19.97 13.91 -14.83
N ASP A 71 -20.11 12.62 -14.49
CA ASP A 71 -21.10 11.70 -15.07
C ASP A 71 -21.02 11.49 -16.60
N GLN A 72 -19.92 11.90 -17.24
CA GLN A 72 -19.65 11.75 -18.68
C GLN A 72 -19.00 10.39 -19.03
N GLN A 73 -19.49 9.30 -18.44
CA GLN A 73 -18.84 7.98 -18.52
C GLN A 73 -18.85 7.38 -19.93
N ILE A 74 -19.87 7.67 -20.74
CA ILE A 74 -19.94 7.17 -22.13
C ILE A 74 -18.88 7.85 -23.00
N GLU A 75 -18.64 9.15 -22.81
CA GLU A 75 -17.57 9.90 -23.50
C GLU A 75 -16.18 9.38 -23.09
N ALA A 76 -16.02 9.01 -21.81
CA ALA A 76 -14.76 8.49 -21.29
C ALA A 76 -14.29 7.19 -21.98
N LYS A 77 -15.21 6.44 -22.62
CA LYS A 77 -14.90 5.14 -23.24
C LYS A 77 -13.72 5.19 -24.20
N GLN A 78 -13.72 6.12 -25.16
CA GLN A 78 -12.67 6.21 -26.17
C GLN A 78 -11.29 6.50 -25.56
N TYR A 79 -11.26 7.34 -24.52
CA TYR A 79 -10.04 7.68 -23.80
C TYR A 79 -9.58 6.50 -22.93
N ILE A 80 -10.50 5.77 -22.31
CA ILE A 80 -10.16 4.53 -21.59
C ILE A 80 -9.56 3.49 -22.55
N GLU A 81 -10.18 3.26 -23.71
CA GLU A 81 -9.67 2.31 -24.70
C GLU A 81 -8.30 2.73 -25.24
N ALA A 82 -8.10 4.02 -25.51
CA ALA A 82 -6.80 4.55 -25.93
C ALA A 82 -5.72 4.40 -24.85
N GLY A 83 -6.01 4.79 -23.60
CA GLY A 83 -5.06 4.64 -22.51
C GLY A 83 -4.74 3.17 -22.22
N LEU A 84 -5.72 2.27 -22.30
CA LEU A 84 -5.51 0.83 -22.08
C LEU A 84 -4.71 0.17 -23.21
N SER A 85 -4.67 0.76 -24.40
CA SER A 85 -3.76 0.33 -25.48
C SER A 85 -2.29 0.60 -25.14
N LEU A 86 -2.03 1.60 -24.28
CA LEU A 86 -0.70 2.01 -23.84
C LEU A 86 -0.31 1.44 -22.47
N ALA A 87 -1.29 1.18 -21.60
CA ALA A 87 -1.11 0.65 -20.25
C ALA A 87 -2.22 -0.39 -19.91
N PRO A 88 -2.17 -1.59 -20.50
CA PRO A 88 -3.26 -2.57 -20.43
C PRO A 88 -3.49 -3.17 -19.04
N PHE A 89 -2.49 -3.11 -18.15
CA PHE A 89 -2.55 -3.65 -16.79
C PHE A 89 -3.13 -2.66 -15.77
N ASN A 90 -3.65 -1.50 -16.21
CA ASN A 90 -4.32 -0.57 -15.32
C ASN A 90 -5.74 -1.07 -14.99
N TYR A 91 -5.85 -1.86 -13.92
CA TYR A 91 -7.10 -2.53 -13.56
C TYR A 91 -8.23 -1.58 -13.14
N LYS A 92 -7.92 -0.37 -12.63
CA LYS A 92 -8.91 0.68 -12.36
C LYS A 92 -9.66 1.06 -13.63
N TYR A 93 -8.95 1.29 -14.74
CA TYR A 93 -9.58 1.65 -16.02
C TYR A 93 -10.16 0.44 -16.75
N GLN A 94 -9.63 -0.78 -16.54
CA GLN A 94 -10.29 -2.01 -16.98
C GLN A 94 -11.67 -2.18 -16.31
N ALA A 95 -11.79 -1.90 -15.01
CA ALA A 95 -13.05 -1.94 -14.27
C ALA A 95 -14.03 -0.90 -14.79
N LYS A 96 -13.58 0.35 -14.99
CA LYS A 96 -14.38 1.43 -15.58
C LYS A 96 -14.90 1.05 -16.98
N LEU A 97 -14.07 0.44 -17.82
CA LEU A 97 -14.50 -0.03 -19.14
C LEU A 97 -15.52 -1.17 -19.06
N ALA A 98 -15.33 -2.12 -18.13
CA ALA A 98 -16.31 -3.19 -17.88
C ALA A 98 -17.69 -2.63 -17.52
N LEU A 99 -17.74 -1.61 -16.65
CA LEU A 99 -18.98 -0.92 -16.29
C LEU A 99 -19.65 -0.23 -17.48
N ILE A 100 -18.88 0.46 -18.33
CA ILE A 100 -19.43 1.10 -19.54
C ILE A 100 -20.00 0.03 -20.49
N LEU A 101 -19.27 -1.06 -20.72
CA LEU A 101 -19.72 -2.14 -21.61
C LEU A 101 -21.02 -2.78 -21.13
N ALA A 102 -21.18 -2.98 -19.81
CA ALA A 102 -22.42 -3.47 -19.22
C ALA A 102 -23.58 -2.49 -19.45
N LYS A 103 -23.36 -1.18 -19.28
CA LYS A 103 -24.37 -0.15 -19.58
C LYS A 103 -24.81 -0.14 -21.05
N GLN A 104 -23.92 -0.54 -21.96
CA GLN A 104 -24.20 -0.65 -23.40
C GLN A 104 -24.83 -2.00 -23.78
N GLY A 105 -25.16 -2.88 -22.83
CA GLY A 105 -25.72 -4.21 -23.07
C GLY A 105 -24.70 -5.24 -23.57
N LEU A 106 -23.41 -4.91 -23.59
CA LEU A 106 -22.32 -5.80 -24.01
C LEU A 106 -21.85 -6.69 -22.85
N ASN A 107 -22.78 -7.44 -22.27
CA ASN A 107 -22.60 -8.15 -20.99
C ASN A 107 -21.44 -9.17 -21.00
N ALA A 108 -21.26 -9.92 -22.09
CA ALA A 108 -20.16 -10.89 -22.19
C ALA A 108 -18.78 -10.20 -22.11
N LYS A 109 -18.59 -9.11 -22.87
CA LYS A 109 -17.33 -8.34 -22.86
C LYS A 109 -17.10 -7.65 -21.51
N ALA A 110 -18.16 -7.21 -20.85
CA ALA A 110 -18.09 -6.64 -19.51
C ALA A 110 -17.64 -7.70 -18.50
N TYR A 111 -18.22 -8.90 -18.56
CA TYR A 111 -17.88 -10.03 -17.69
C TYR A 111 -16.43 -10.47 -17.85
N ASP A 112 -15.91 -10.59 -19.07
CA ASP A 112 -14.52 -10.99 -19.32
C ASP A 112 -13.53 -10.00 -18.68
N ARG A 113 -13.77 -8.70 -18.86
CA ARG A 113 -12.92 -7.65 -18.26
C ARG A 113 -13.05 -7.63 -16.74
N ALA A 114 -14.27 -7.71 -16.23
CA ALA A 114 -14.55 -7.80 -14.79
C ALA A 114 -13.83 -8.98 -14.15
N SER A 115 -13.80 -10.14 -14.82
CA SER A 115 -13.14 -11.35 -14.33
C SER A 115 -11.63 -11.14 -14.19
N ILE A 116 -10.98 -10.54 -15.20
CA ILE A 116 -9.54 -10.24 -15.13
C ILE A 116 -9.25 -9.23 -14.01
N VAL A 117 -10.06 -8.18 -13.87
CA VAL A 117 -9.92 -7.20 -12.77
C VAL A 117 -10.03 -7.92 -11.42
N TYR A 118 -11.08 -8.73 -11.26
CA TYR A 118 -11.30 -9.48 -10.03
C TYR A 118 -10.13 -10.42 -9.76
N GLU A 119 -9.53 -11.08 -10.75
CA GLU A 119 -8.44 -12.04 -10.50
C GLU A 119 -7.08 -11.38 -10.24
N LYS A 120 -6.81 -10.23 -10.86
CA LYS A 120 -5.46 -9.67 -10.92
C LYS A 120 -5.26 -8.45 -10.03
N SER A 121 -6.28 -7.61 -9.86
CA SER A 121 -6.12 -6.37 -9.10
C SER A 121 -5.85 -6.64 -7.63
N GLU A 122 -4.86 -5.93 -7.11
CA GLU A 122 -4.48 -5.93 -5.69
C GLU A 122 -5.22 -4.82 -4.91
N ASP A 123 -5.85 -3.87 -5.61
CA ASP A 123 -6.61 -2.76 -5.05
C ASP A 123 -8.07 -3.16 -4.73
N THR A 124 -8.47 -2.99 -3.47
CA THR A 124 -9.78 -3.43 -2.98
C THR A 124 -10.91 -2.62 -3.61
N GLU A 125 -10.74 -1.31 -3.77
CA GLU A 125 -11.78 -0.45 -4.33
C GLU A 125 -12.01 -0.74 -5.83
N THR A 126 -10.93 -0.99 -6.58
CA THR A 126 -11.01 -1.44 -7.97
C THR A 126 -11.74 -2.78 -8.10
N VAL A 127 -11.52 -3.74 -7.21
CA VAL A 127 -12.24 -5.02 -7.22
C VAL A 127 -13.72 -4.82 -6.91
N LYS A 128 -14.06 -3.98 -5.93
CA LYS A 128 -15.47 -3.68 -5.56
C LYS A 128 -16.29 -3.16 -6.73
N LEU A 129 -15.68 -2.39 -7.64
CA LEU A 129 -16.35 -1.88 -8.85
C LEU A 129 -16.95 -3.00 -9.72
N VAL A 130 -16.34 -4.19 -9.75
CA VAL A 130 -16.71 -5.26 -10.71
C VAL A 130 -17.51 -6.41 -10.08
N LEU A 131 -17.68 -6.45 -8.76
CA LEU A 131 -18.33 -7.55 -8.05
C LEU A 131 -19.75 -7.86 -8.56
N LYS A 132 -20.56 -6.81 -8.77
CA LYS A 132 -21.94 -6.94 -9.29
C LYS A 132 -21.98 -7.56 -10.69
N LEU A 133 -20.99 -7.26 -11.55
CA LEU A 133 -20.89 -7.83 -12.89
C LEU A 133 -20.58 -9.33 -12.88
N LEU A 134 -20.00 -9.81 -11.78
CA LEU A 134 -19.59 -11.22 -11.60
C LEU A 134 -20.54 -12.01 -10.69
N SER A 135 -21.64 -11.40 -10.24
CA SER A 135 -22.53 -11.99 -9.23
C SER A 135 -21.76 -12.45 -7.98
N LYS A 136 -20.79 -11.63 -7.55
CA LYS A 136 -20.02 -11.84 -6.33
C LYS A 136 -20.39 -10.81 -5.28
N ASP A 137 -20.32 -11.23 -4.02
CA ASP A 137 -20.47 -10.33 -2.88
C ASP A 137 -19.12 -9.74 -2.47
N ASP A 138 -19.18 -8.61 -1.75
CA ASP A 138 -18.00 -8.02 -1.13
C ASP A 138 -17.55 -8.90 0.06
N ALA A 139 -16.26 -8.80 0.39
CA ALA A 139 -15.72 -9.49 1.54
C ALA A 139 -16.41 -8.98 2.81
N ALA A 140 -17.05 -9.89 3.55
CA ALA A 140 -17.62 -9.55 4.84
C ALA A 140 -16.54 -8.97 5.78
N PRO A 141 -16.84 -7.88 6.51
CA PRO A 141 -15.87 -7.30 7.44
C PRO A 141 -15.50 -8.32 8.52
N PHE A 142 -14.24 -8.35 8.90
CA PHE A 142 -13.78 -9.23 9.96
C PHE A 142 -14.32 -8.79 11.32
N LYS A 143 -14.75 -9.75 12.12
CA LYS A 143 -15.24 -9.49 13.47
C LYS A 143 -14.08 -9.01 14.37
N PRO A 144 -14.32 -8.09 15.31
CA PRO A 144 -13.31 -7.72 16.30
C PRO A 144 -12.86 -8.93 17.12
N VAL A 145 -11.62 -8.89 17.62
CA VAL A 145 -11.13 -9.93 18.54
C VAL A 145 -12.01 -9.96 19.79
N ALA A 146 -12.49 -11.15 20.13
CA ALA A 146 -13.20 -11.42 21.37
C ALA A 146 -12.49 -12.52 22.16
N LYS A 147 -12.80 -12.64 23.45
CA LYS A 147 -12.32 -13.75 24.28
C LYS A 147 -13.02 -15.03 23.79
N ILE A 148 -12.27 -15.88 23.10
CA ILE A 148 -12.79 -17.10 22.49
C ILE A 148 -11.87 -18.27 22.86
N GLU A 149 -12.47 -19.40 23.22
CA GLU A 149 -11.78 -20.67 23.36
C GLU A 149 -11.77 -21.38 22.02
N PHE A 150 -10.58 -21.78 21.56
CA PHE A 150 -10.39 -22.55 20.35
C PHE A 150 -9.81 -23.91 20.67
N ALA A 151 -10.04 -24.88 19.79
CA ALA A 151 -9.27 -26.11 19.80
C ALA A 151 -7.78 -25.78 19.60
N SER A 152 -6.92 -26.37 20.42
CA SER A 152 -5.48 -26.15 20.34
C SER A 152 -4.83 -27.18 19.40
N PRO A 153 -3.97 -26.78 18.46
CA PRO A 153 -3.57 -25.41 18.10
C PRO A 153 -4.51 -24.77 17.07
N THR A 154 -4.68 -23.44 17.12
CA THR A 154 -5.44 -22.67 16.11
C THR A 154 -4.58 -21.52 15.59
N VAL A 155 -4.63 -21.28 14.28
CA VAL A 155 -3.99 -20.12 13.64
C VAL A 155 -4.93 -18.92 13.76
N VAL A 156 -4.47 -17.89 14.46
CA VAL A 156 -5.24 -16.66 14.65
C VAL A 156 -4.60 -15.55 13.82
N LEU A 157 -5.25 -15.18 12.73
CA LEU A 157 -4.88 -14.04 11.90
C LEU A 157 -5.52 -12.77 12.46
N LEU A 158 -4.71 -11.74 12.69
CA LEU A 158 -5.16 -10.45 13.17
C LEU A 158 -4.75 -9.36 12.19
N THR A 159 -5.71 -8.68 11.59
CA THR A 159 -5.39 -7.58 10.65
C THR A 159 -4.84 -6.38 11.41
N MET A 160 -3.92 -5.63 10.80
CA MET A 160 -3.29 -4.47 11.42
C MET A 160 -3.24 -3.31 10.43
N GLY A 161 -3.99 -2.24 10.73
CA GLY A 161 -4.24 -1.15 9.79
C GLY A 161 -5.19 -1.57 8.66
N GLU A 162 -5.20 -0.78 7.59
CA GLU A 162 -5.91 -1.09 6.36
C GLU A 162 -5.25 -2.29 5.66
N VAL A 163 -6.06 -3.31 5.36
CA VAL A 163 -5.62 -4.49 4.62
C VAL A 163 -6.62 -4.89 3.56
N ASN A 164 -6.17 -5.60 2.52
CA ASN A 164 -7.07 -6.19 1.53
C ASN A 164 -7.84 -7.38 2.15
N PRO A 165 -9.17 -7.29 2.36
CA PRO A 165 -9.92 -8.32 3.05
C PRO A 165 -10.05 -9.62 2.23
N LEU A 166 -10.16 -9.52 0.90
CA LEU A 166 -10.21 -10.69 0.02
C LEU A 166 -8.90 -11.48 0.10
N LEU A 167 -7.75 -10.79 0.07
CA LEU A 167 -6.44 -11.42 0.20
C LEU A 167 -6.30 -12.18 1.53
N VAL A 168 -6.78 -11.60 2.63
CA VAL A 168 -6.72 -12.23 3.96
C VAL A 168 -7.67 -13.43 4.07
N GLN A 169 -8.86 -13.36 3.46
CA GLN A 169 -9.79 -14.50 3.38
C GLN A 169 -9.20 -15.65 2.52
N GLU A 170 -8.61 -15.31 1.38
CA GLU A 170 -7.92 -16.28 0.51
C GLU A 170 -6.74 -16.93 1.27
N LEU A 171 -5.99 -16.15 2.05
CA LEU A 171 -4.92 -16.67 2.92
C LEU A 171 -5.48 -17.60 4.00
N GLN A 172 -6.54 -17.21 4.69
CA GLN A 172 -7.21 -18.03 5.71
C GLN A 172 -7.61 -19.39 5.15
N GLN A 173 -8.28 -19.40 4.00
CA GLN A 173 -8.70 -20.63 3.34
C GLN A 173 -7.49 -21.50 2.98
N LYS A 174 -6.47 -20.90 2.35
CA LYS A 174 -5.26 -21.61 1.94
C LYS A 174 -4.49 -22.21 3.11
N ILE A 175 -4.43 -21.53 4.26
CA ILE A 175 -3.84 -22.07 5.50
C ILE A 175 -4.63 -23.28 5.99
N THR A 176 -5.96 -23.16 6.03
CA THR A 176 -6.85 -24.24 6.48
C THR A 176 -6.70 -25.47 5.61
N ASP A 177 -6.74 -25.30 4.29
CA ASP A 177 -6.62 -26.39 3.33
C ASP A 177 -5.25 -27.08 3.45
N PHE A 178 -4.17 -26.30 3.53
CA PHE A 178 -2.81 -26.84 3.56
C PHE A 178 -2.46 -27.54 4.87
N THR A 179 -2.85 -26.98 6.01
CA THR A 179 -2.44 -27.47 7.34
C THR A 179 -3.45 -28.41 7.98
N GLY A 180 -4.72 -28.35 7.58
CA GLY A 180 -5.83 -28.99 8.28
C GLY A 180 -6.18 -28.33 9.62
N LEU A 181 -5.50 -27.24 10.01
CA LEU A 181 -5.81 -26.48 11.21
C LEU A 181 -6.92 -25.47 10.93
N ALA A 182 -7.72 -25.18 11.96
CA ALA A 182 -8.59 -24.01 11.92
C ALA A 182 -7.73 -22.74 11.80
N ALA A 183 -8.00 -21.93 10.78
CA ALA A 183 -7.54 -20.55 10.68
C ALA A 183 -8.72 -19.61 10.87
N VAL A 184 -8.59 -18.67 11.82
CA VAL A 184 -9.61 -17.66 12.11
C VAL A 184 -9.04 -16.27 11.87
N VAL A 185 -9.86 -15.36 11.34
CA VAL A 185 -9.47 -13.97 11.08
C VAL A 185 -10.26 -13.03 11.98
N PHE A 186 -9.56 -12.12 12.64
CA PHE A 186 -10.17 -11.01 13.37
C PHE A 186 -9.69 -9.67 12.81
N SER A 187 -10.56 -8.66 12.88
CA SER A 187 -10.14 -7.28 12.74
C SER A 187 -9.32 -6.90 13.95
N GLY A 188 -8.10 -6.43 13.70
CA GLY A 188 -7.27 -5.84 14.73
C GLY A 188 -7.36 -4.31 14.71
N PRO A 189 -6.41 -3.64 15.35
CA PRO A 189 -6.46 -2.18 15.49
C PRO A 189 -6.33 -1.50 14.12
N ALA A 190 -7.30 -0.67 13.77
CA ALA A 190 -7.24 0.22 12.61
C ALA A 190 -6.19 1.33 12.82
N ASP A 191 -6.22 1.95 14.01
CA ASP A 191 -5.23 2.96 14.38
C ASP A 191 -3.93 2.29 14.85
N LEU A 192 -2.94 2.31 13.97
CA LEU A 192 -1.59 1.87 14.29
C LEU A 192 -0.79 3.00 14.95
N PRO A 193 0.23 2.69 15.78
CA PRO A 193 1.17 3.70 16.23
C PRO A 193 1.81 4.42 15.03
N PRO A 194 2.28 5.67 15.18
CA PRO A 194 2.90 6.39 14.07
C PRO A 194 4.15 5.66 13.57
N PRO A 195 4.51 5.82 12.29
CA PRO A 195 5.69 5.16 11.72
C PRO A 195 6.98 5.62 12.41
N ASP A 196 7.88 4.66 12.64
CA ASP A 196 9.21 4.89 13.22
C ASP A 196 10.16 5.51 12.19
N ARG A 197 10.08 5.10 10.92
CA ARG A 197 10.79 5.72 9.79
C ARG A 197 9.77 6.44 8.89
N SER A 198 9.94 7.74 8.74
CA SER A 198 9.05 8.58 7.94
C SER A 198 9.85 9.64 7.19
N TYR A 199 9.65 9.69 5.87
CA TYR A 199 10.26 10.72 5.04
C TYR A 199 9.81 12.12 5.47
N PHE A 200 8.51 12.29 5.77
CA PHE A 200 7.96 13.53 6.33
C PHE A 200 8.71 14.00 7.59
N LYS A 201 8.88 13.13 8.58
CA LYS A 201 9.61 13.48 9.82
C LYS A 201 11.07 13.82 9.54
N SER A 202 11.72 13.07 8.64
CA SER A 202 13.11 13.31 8.24
C SER A 202 13.28 14.68 7.56
N GLU A 203 12.38 15.00 6.64
CA GLU A 203 12.40 16.29 5.93
C GLU A 203 12.15 17.46 6.88
N ILE A 204 11.14 17.36 7.74
CA ILE A 204 10.87 18.39 8.74
C ILE A 204 12.08 18.58 9.65
N LYS A 205 12.66 17.49 10.17
CA LYS A 205 13.86 17.57 11.01
C LYS A 205 15.02 18.28 10.30
N ARG A 206 15.22 18.03 9.00
CA ARG A 206 16.26 18.67 8.18
C ARG A 206 16.02 20.17 8.00
N MET A 207 14.79 20.59 7.72
CA MET A 207 14.48 21.99 7.36
C MET A 207 14.15 22.87 8.57
N ARG A 208 13.60 22.31 9.65
CA ARG A 208 13.01 23.04 10.78
C ARG A 208 13.95 24.06 11.40
N GLY A 209 15.17 23.63 11.75
CA GLY A 209 16.15 24.51 12.39
C GLY A 209 16.49 25.72 11.50
N THR A 210 16.72 25.47 10.22
CA THR A 210 17.05 26.51 9.23
C THR A 210 15.89 27.50 9.03
N ILE A 211 14.66 26.99 8.89
CA ILE A 211 13.47 27.82 8.65
C ILE A 211 13.15 28.68 9.88
N LEU A 212 13.15 28.10 11.08
CA LEU A 212 12.87 28.84 12.31
C LEU A 212 13.94 29.89 12.64
N ALA A 213 15.14 29.77 12.09
CA ALA A 213 16.20 30.78 12.23
C ALA A 213 16.09 31.95 11.23
N MET A 214 15.15 31.91 10.28
CA MET A 214 14.99 32.99 9.30
C MET A 214 14.40 34.24 9.94
N PRO A 215 14.94 35.44 9.66
CA PRO A 215 14.42 36.70 10.21
C PRO A 215 12.95 36.95 9.84
N ASP A 216 12.58 36.66 8.59
CA ASP A 216 11.21 36.89 8.09
C ASP A 216 10.20 35.96 8.78
N VAL A 217 10.59 34.70 9.02
CA VAL A 217 9.78 33.75 9.80
C VAL A 217 9.69 34.18 11.25
N SER A 218 10.77 34.67 11.85
CA SER A 218 10.76 35.18 13.22
C SER A 218 9.83 36.38 13.38
N ALA A 219 9.84 37.30 12.41
CA ALA A 219 8.94 38.46 12.38
C ALA A 219 7.47 38.04 12.19
N TYR A 220 7.20 37.06 11.31
CA TYR A 220 5.88 36.46 11.17
C TYR A 220 5.40 35.82 12.48
N LEU A 221 6.26 35.02 13.13
CA LEU A 221 5.91 34.35 14.38
C LEU A 221 5.59 35.34 15.50
N ALA A 222 6.29 36.49 15.56
CA ALA A 222 6.04 37.54 16.55
C ALA A 222 4.66 38.22 16.42
N THR A 223 4.09 38.21 15.21
CA THR A 223 2.73 38.71 14.96
C THR A 223 1.67 37.61 14.96
N SER A 224 2.09 36.35 14.81
CA SER A 224 1.25 35.17 14.98
C SER A 224 0.94 34.88 16.46
N LYS A 225 -0.17 34.18 16.72
CA LYS A 225 -0.49 33.65 18.07
C LYS A 225 0.15 32.28 18.32
N VAL A 226 1.17 31.89 17.56
CA VAL A 226 1.76 30.55 17.60
C VAL A 226 3.00 30.54 18.49
N ASP A 227 3.07 29.57 19.41
CA ASP A 227 4.24 29.41 20.27
C ASP A 227 5.42 28.79 19.49
N ALA A 228 6.52 29.54 19.37
CA ALA A 228 7.74 29.09 18.73
C ALA A 228 8.39 27.88 19.41
N ALA A 229 8.13 27.64 20.70
CA ALA A 229 8.58 26.43 21.38
C ALA A 229 7.84 25.19 20.86
N GLU A 230 6.53 25.29 20.64
CA GLU A 230 5.70 24.19 20.15
C GLU A 230 6.08 23.77 18.71
N LEU A 231 6.46 24.74 17.88
CA LEU A 231 6.97 24.49 16.52
C LEU A 231 8.25 23.66 16.49
N ARG A 232 8.99 23.56 17.61
CA ARG A 232 10.20 22.74 17.69
C ARG A 232 9.89 21.25 17.81
N THR A 233 8.69 20.88 18.24
CA THR A 233 8.30 19.49 18.54
C THR A 233 7.05 19.02 17.81
N ASN A 234 6.20 19.93 17.35
CA ASN A 234 4.94 19.60 16.67
C ASN A 234 5.07 19.75 15.13
N ASP A 235 5.20 18.61 14.45
CA ASP A 235 5.39 18.53 12.98
C ASP A 235 4.22 19.09 12.18
N GLU A 236 2.98 18.81 12.60
CA GLU A 236 1.78 19.29 11.91
C GLU A 236 1.63 20.80 12.07
N LEU A 237 1.78 21.29 13.31
CA LEU A 237 1.71 22.72 13.58
C LEU A 237 2.82 23.48 12.83
N PHE A 238 4.03 22.91 12.77
CA PHE A 238 5.13 23.47 11.99
C PHE A 238 4.74 23.63 10.52
N VAL A 239 4.19 22.59 9.88
CA VAL A 239 3.78 22.65 8.48
C VAL A 239 2.65 23.65 8.27
N GLN A 240 1.60 23.63 9.10
CA GLN A 240 0.48 24.56 8.99
C GLN A 240 0.93 26.01 9.14
N THR A 241 1.81 26.29 10.09
CA THR A 241 2.36 27.64 10.32
C THR A 241 3.18 28.11 9.13
N MET A 242 3.96 27.21 8.51
CA MET A 242 4.77 27.57 7.34
C MET A 242 3.93 27.77 6.08
N ILE A 243 2.82 27.04 5.91
CA ILE A 243 1.84 27.31 4.86
C ILE A 243 1.28 28.72 5.04
N GLY A 244 0.78 29.06 6.24
CA GLY A 244 0.23 30.38 6.53
C GLY A 244 1.24 31.52 6.37
N PHE A 245 2.52 31.29 6.68
CA PHE A 245 3.59 32.24 6.40
C PHE A 245 3.76 32.49 4.90
N LEU A 246 3.78 31.42 4.09
CA LEU A 246 3.94 31.52 2.64
C LEU A 246 2.74 32.20 1.98
N GLU A 247 1.52 31.94 2.45
CA GLU A 247 0.28 32.55 1.93
C GLU A 247 0.31 34.09 1.99
N GLN A 248 1.03 34.69 2.96
CA GLN A 248 1.14 36.16 3.04
C GLN A 248 1.87 36.79 1.85
N SER A 249 2.64 36.01 1.11
CA SER A 249 3.58 36.54 0.12
C SER A 249 3.54 35.83 -1.23
N ASN A 250 3.23 34.53 -1.25
CA ASN A 250 3.20 33.72 -2.46
C ASN A 250 2.31 32.47 -2.29
N GLN A 251 1.05 32.57 -2.72
CA GLN A 251 0.09 31.45 -2.68
C GLN A 251 0.60 30.20 -3.40
N ALA A 252 1.21 30.35 -4.58
CA ALA A 252 1.71 29.20 -5.33
C ALA A 252 2.85 28.46 -4.59
N ALA A 253 3.67 29.19 -3.82
CA ALA A 253 4.69 28.59 -2.96
C ALA A 253 4.07 27.86 -1.76
N ALA A 254 3.01 28.42 -1.16
CA ALA A 254 2.26 27.78 -0.08
C ALA A 254 1.62 26.46 -0.54
N ASP A 255 0.93 26.49 -1.69
CA ASP A 255 0.29 25.31 -2.30
C ASP A 255 1.33 24.23 -2.61
N SER A 256 2.45 24.62 -3.21
CA SER A 256 3.56 23.70 -3.53
C SER A 256 4.16 23.09 -2.27
N PHE A 257 4.43 23.88 -1.24
CA PHE A 257 4.94 23.40 0.04
C PHE A 257 3.96 22.42 0.71
N GLY A 258 2.68 22.79 0.81
CA GLY A 258 1.63 21.93 1.36
C GLY A 258 1.51 20.61 0.61
N LYS A 259 1.49 20.65 -0.73
CA LYS A 259 1.47 19.45 -1.58
C LYS A 259 2.72 18.58 -1.38
N ASN A 260 3.90 19.17 -1.29
CA ASN A 260 5.14 18.44 -1.04
C ASN A 260 5.15 17.78 0.34
N MET A 261 4.62 18.44 1.36
CA MET A 261 4.49 17.85 2.70
C MET A 261 3.47 16.71 2.73
N GLN A 262 2.35 16.84 2.03
CA GLN A 262 1.40 15.74 1.84
C GLN A 262 2.05 14.57 1.09
N LEU A 263 2.77 14.83 -0.01
CA LEU A 263 3.53 13.80 -0.73
C LEU A 263 4.60 13.15 0.16
N ALA A 264 5.28 13.92 1.02
CA ALA A 264 6.26 13.41 1.97
C ALA A 264 5.62 12.47 3.01
N LYS A 265 4.36 12.69 3.39
CA LYS A 265 3.58 11.76 4.23
C LYS A 265 3.21 10.49 3.46
N LEU A 266 2.89 10.61 2.17
CA LEU A 266 2.52 9.48 1.30
C LEU A 266 3.73 8.64 0.85
N ARG A 267 4.95 9.18 0.91
CA ARG A 267 6.19 8.43 0.66
C ARG A 267 6.33 7.28 1.66
N ALA A 268 7.07 6.25 1.26
CA ALA A 268 7.23 5.01 2.01
C ALA A 268 7.55 5.29 3.50
N GLN A 269 6.64 4.85 4.36
CA GLN A 269 6.76 4.86 5.81
C GLN A 269 7.08 3.44 6.25
N GLN A 270 7.88 3.29 7.31
CA GLN A 270 8.17 1.98 7.87
C GLN A 270 7.94 1.95 9.37
N TRP A 271 7.44 0.80 9.84
CA TRP A 271 7.22 0.49 11.23
C TRP A 271 8.26 -0.50 11.72
N LYS A 272 8.77 -0.26 12.92
CA LYS A 272 9.63 -1.21 13.61
C LYS A 272 8.76 -2.38 14.07
N TYR A 273 9.21 -3.61 13.76
CA TYR A 273 8.52 -4.83 14.18
C TYR A 273 8.20 -4.83 15.68
N ASP A 274 9.17 -4.48 16.54
CA ASP A 274 8.99 -4.49 17.99
C ASP A 274 7.85 -3.57 18.43
N THR A 275 7.77 -2.36 17.86
CA THR A 275 6.71 -1.39 18.15
C THR A 275 5.33 -1.97 17.82
N LEU A 276 5.16 -2.55 16.63
CA LEU A 276 3.89 -3.16 16.24
C LEU A 276 3.58 -4.45 17.00
N ARG A 277 4.59 -5.27 17.31
CA ARG A 277 4.45 -6.48 18.12
C ARG A 277 3.92 -6.13 19.50
N ASP A 278 4.55 -5.20 20.19
CA ASP A 278 4.18 -4.84 21.56
C ASP A 278 2.78 -4.22 21.59
N TYR A 279 2.45 -3.43 20.56
CA TYR A 279 1.10 -2.92 20.36
C TYR A 279 0.08 -4.05 20.18
N LEU A 280 0.36 -5.02 19.30
CA LEU A 280 -0.51 -6.18 19.04
C LEU A 280 -0.74 -7.00 20.32
N ILE A 281 0.34 -7.31 21.04
CA ILE A 281 0.29 -8.03 22.33
C ILE A 281 -0.59 -7.27 23.31
N GLY A 282 -0.38 -5.95 23.46
CA GLY A 282 -1.15 -5.11 24.36
C GLY A 282 -2.66 -5.17 24.11
N LYS A 283 -3.08 -5.33 22.84
CA LYS A 283 -4.49 -5.44 22.45
C LYS A 283 -5.10 -6.80 22.75
N VAL A 284 -4.33 -7.89 22.64
CA VAL A 284 -4.87 -9.26 22.80
C VAL A 284 -4.55 -9.90 24.14
N LYS A 285 -3.73 -9.28 24.99
CA LYS A 285 -3.24 -9.86 26.27
C LYS A 285 -4.34 -10.41 27.17
N ASN A 286 -5.51 -9.77 27.19
CA ASN A 286 -6.65 -10.16 28.04
C ASN A 286 -7.65 -11.09 27.34
N LEU A 287 -7.45 -11.32 26.04
CA LEU A 287 -8.37 -12.08 25.17
C LEU A 287 -7.81 -13.46 24.82
N ARG A 288 -6.47 -13.60 24.86
CA ARG A 288 -5.76 -14.82 24.48
C ARG A 288 -5.96 -15.92 25.52
N SER A 289 -6.46 -17.07 25.07
CA SER A 289 -6.39 -18.35 25.77
C SER A 289 -5.09 -19.09 25.39
N GLN A 290 -4.75 -20.17 26.11
CA GLN A 290 -3.54 -20.95 25.80
C GLN A 290 -3.57 -21.48 24.35
N ASN A 291 -2.40 -21.51 23.70
CA ASN A 291 -2.10 -22.16 22.40
C ASN A 291 -2.56 -21.49 21.09
N TRP A 292 -2.73 -20.16 21.05
CA TRP A 292 -2.85 -19.44 19.77
C TRP A 292 -1.52 -19.38 19.03
N LEU A 293 -1.54 -19.62 17.72
CA LEU A 293 -0.48 -19.19 16.80
C LEU A 293 -0.90 -17.84 16.22
N LEU A 294 -0.51 -16.75 16.89
CA LEU A 294 -0.95 -15.40 16.54
C LEU A 294 -0.09 -14.84 15.40
N VAL A 295 -0.74 -14.44 14.30
CA VAL A 295 -0.09 -13.83 13.15
C VAL A 295 -0.79 -12.52 12.79
N GLY A 296 -0.12 -11.40 13.02
CA GLY A 296 -0.51 -10.10 12.50
C GLY A 296 -0.30 -10.04 10.99
N ILE A 297 -1.29 -9.55 10.24
CA ILE A 297 -1.19 -9.32 8.80
C ILE A 297 -1.36 -7.82 8.54
N THR A 298 -0.43 -7.22 7.80
CA THR A 298 -0.43 -5.77 7.54
C THR A 298 0.06 -5.41 6.15
N GLU A 299 -0.39 -4.26 5.64
CA GLU A 299 0.22 -3.57 4.49
C GLU A 299 1.32 -2.58 4.90
N CYS A 300 1.56 -2.35 6.19
CA CYS A 300 2.64 -1.48 6.63
C CYS A 300 4.01 -2.07 6.25
N ASP A 301 4.93 -1.26 5.73
CA ASP A 301 6.31 -1.72 5.50
C ASP A 301 7.03 -1.89 6.84
N LEU A 302 7.78 -2.98 7.00
CA LEU A 302 8.39 -3.34 8.28
C LEU A 302 9.92 -3.32 8.21
N PHE A 303 10.54 -3.00 9.34
CA PHE A 303 11.97 -3.22 9.55
C PHE A 303 12.27 -3.75 10.95
N MET A 304 13.46 -4.30 11.14
CA MET A 304 13.98 -4.75 12.44
C MET A 304 15.40 -4.22 12.60
N GLU A 305 15.72 -3.71 13.79
CA GLU A 305 17.06 -3.21 14.12
C GLU A 305 17.63 -2.32 12.99
N ASP A 306 18.80 -2.68 12.47
CA ASP A 306 19.52 -1.96 11.41
C ASP A 306 19.16 -2.46 9.99
N SER A 307 18.15 -3.32 9.85
CA SER A 307 17.72 -3.81 8.54
C SER A 307 17.04 -2.69 7.74
N ASN A 308 17.21 -2.74 6.41
CA ASN A 308 16.47 -1.85 5.52
C ASN A 308 14.97 -2.15 5.58
N TYR A 309 14.62 -3.44 5.61
CA TYR A 309 13.26 -3.93 5.75
C TYR A 309 13.25 -5.41 6.14
N VAL A 310 12.06 -5.91 6.47
CA VAL A 310 11.76 -7.35 6.62
C VAL A 310 10.36 -7.66 6.09
N PHE A 311 10.16 -8.87 5.57
CA PHE A 311 8.81 -9.35 5.20
C PHE A 311 7.99 -9.79 6.42
N ALA A 312 8.66 -10.24 7.48
CA ALA A 312 8.03 -10.60 8.72
C ALA A 312 9.02 -10.49 9.89
N GLY A 313 8.47 -10.32 11.09
CA GLY A 313 9.18 -10.54 12.34
C GLY A 313 8.48 -11.60 13.18
N THR A 314 9.25 -12.34 13.97
CA THR A 314 8.74 -13.40 14.86
C THR A 314 9.32 -13.22 16.26
N ASN A 315 8.54 -13.54 17.29
CA ASN A 315 8.98 -13.57 18.68
C ASN A 315 8.86 -15.00 19.22
N PRO A 316 9.80 -15.45 20.08
CA PRO A 316 9.72 -16.71 20.84
C PRO A 316 8.37 -17.04 21.51
N HIS A 317 7.51 -16.07 21.80
CA HIS A 317 6.18 -16.25 22.42
C HIS A 317 5.05 -16.62 21.44
N ALA A 318 5.38 -17.36 20.37
CA ALA A 318 4.45 -17.80 19.33
C ALA A 318 3.63 -16.64 18.73
N GLN A 319 4.34 -15.58 18.31
CA GLN A 319 3.75 -14.41 17.67
C GLN A 319 4.56 -14.00 16.45
N ALA A 320 3.87 -13.57 15.42
CA ALA A 320 4.49 -13.01 14.24
C ALA A 320 3.69 -11.86 13.66
N ILE A 321 4.35 -11.02 12.89
CA ILE A 321 3.71 -10.03 12.03
C ILE A 321 4.30 -10.22 10.64
N ILE A 322 3.44 -10.38 9.65
CA ILE A 322 3.80 -10.48 8.24
C ILE A 322 3.29 -9.22 7.54
N SER A 323 4.21 -8.54 6.85
CA SER A 323 3.86 -7.48 5.91
C SER A 323 3.84 -8.00 4.50
N TYR A 324 2.77 -7.69 3.77
CA TYR A 324 2.71 -7.95 2.34
C TYR A 324 3.06 -6.73 1.50
N LYS A 325 3.47 -5.59 2.10
CA LYS A 325 3.74 -4.34 1.35
C LYS A 325 4.70 -4.54 0.21
N ARG A 326 5.82 -5.22 0.52
CA ARG A 326 6.90 -5.49 -0.42
C ARG A 326 6.62 -6.69 -1.34
N PHE A 327 5.46 -7.33 -1.23
CA PHE A 327 5.00 -8.33 -2.18
C PHE A 327 4.08 -7.76 -3.25
N MET A 328 3.54 -6.55 -3.04
CA MET A 328 2.63 -5.89 -3.97
C MET A 328 3.33 -5.54 -5.29
N GLY A 329 2.60 -5.64 -6.40
CA GLY A 329 3.12 -5.34 -7.73
C GLY A 329 3.64 -3.90 -7.81
N ASP A 330 2.82 -2.94 -7.38
CA ASP A 330 3.15 -1.51 -7.46
C ASP A 330 4.38 -1.13 -6.64
N PHE A 331 4.67 -1.84 -5.54
CA PHE A 331 5.89 -1.62 -4.75
C PHE A 331 7.15 -2.05 -5.51
N ASN A 332 7.03 -3.05 -6.38
CA ASN A 332 8.14 -3.69 -7.08
C ASN A 332 8.21 -3.31 -8.58
N ASN A 333 7.41 -2.33 -9.03
CA ASN A 333 7.25 -2.00 -10.44
C ASN A 333 6.85 -3.20 -11.31
N GLU A 334 6.03 -4.09 -10.76
CA GLU A 334 5.45 -5.24 -11.46
C GLU A 334 3.95 -4.99 -11.69
N PRO A 335 3.34 -5.51 -12.77
CA PRO A 335 1.89 -5.51 -12.90
C PRO A 335 1.23 -6.19 -11.69
N GLN A 336 0.17 -5.60 -11.15
CA GLN A 336 -0.59 -6.22 -10.05
C GLN A 336 -1.03 -7.64 -10.43
N ASN A 337 -0.90 -8.57 -9.48
CA ASN A 337 -1.32 -9.95 -9.66
C ASN A 337 -1.65 -10.55 -8.30
N ARG A 338 -2.93 -10.45 -7.89
CA ARG A 338 -3.36 -10.91 -6.56
C ARG A 338 -3.05 -12.39 -6.28
N LYS A 339 -3.09 -13.27 -7.29
CA LYS A 339 -2.65 -14.68 -7.15
C LYS A 339 -1.17 -14.79 -6.76
N ARG A 340 -0.29 -13.97 -7.36
CA ARG A 340 1.14 -13.89 -6.99
C ARG A 340 1.32 -13.28 -5.60
N LEU A 341 0.55 -12.23 -5.27
CA LEU A 341 0.57 -11.62 -3.94
C LEU A 341 0.19 -12.64 -2.84
N LEU A 342 -0.88 -13.40 -3.06
CA LEU A 342 -1.31 -14.50 -2.17
C LEU A 342 -0.24 -15.57 -2.04
N ALA A 343 0.37 -16.02 -3.15
CA ALA A 343 1.46 -16.99 -3.13
C ALA A 343 2.64 -16.51 -2.29
N ARG A 344 3.09 -15.26 -2.51
CA ARG A 344 4.17 -14.63 -1.74
C ARG A 344 3.83 -14.55 -0.25
N LEU A 345 2.61 -14.12 0.09
CA LEU A 345 2.14 -14.01 1.46
C LEU A 345 2.07 -15.39 2.14
N PHE A 346 1.56 -16.41 1.44
CA PHE A 346 1.46 -17.77 1.94
C PHE A 346 2.83 -18.42 2.18
N LYS A 347 3.78 -18.26 1.25
CA LYS A 347 5.18 -18.70 1.45
C LYS A 347 5.81 -18.06 2.68
N GLN A 348 5.52 -16.78 2.92
CA GLN A 348 6.00 -16.08 4.10
C GLN A 348 5.31 -16.58 5.38
N PHE A 349 4.01 -16.88 5.32
CA PHE A 349 3.29 -17.54 6.40
C PHE A 349 3.93 -18.88 6.75
N LEU A 350 4.23 -19.76 5.79
CA LEU A 350 4.85 -21.06 6.07
C LEU A 350 6.24 -20.94 6.74
N SER A 351 7.02 -19.94 6.33
CA SER A 351 8.30 -19.60 6.97
C SER A 351 8.11 -19.25 8.45
N VAL A 352 7.19 -18.33 8.72
CA VAL A 352 6.86 -17.86 10.08
C VAL A 352 6.22 -18.96 10.92
N PHE A 353 5.25 -19.70 10.37
CA PHE A 353 4.54 -20.80 11.03
C PHE A 353 5.51 -21.83 11.59
N GLY A 354 6.57 -22.11 10.86
CA GLY A 354 7.67 -22.91 11.34
C GLY A 354 8.37 -22.39 12.60
N PHE A 355 8.75 -21.10 12.60
CA PHE A 355 9.39 -20.46 13.74
C PHE A 355 8.48 -20.39 14.96
N LEU A 356 7.18 -20.13 14.75
CA LEU A 356 6.18 -20.12 15.82
C LEU A 356 6.08 -21.46 16.57
N ASN A 357 6.48 -22.55 15.92
CA ASN A 357 6.50 -23.89 16.47
C ASN A 357 7.92 -24.35 16.85
N GLY A 358 8.86 -23.42 17.05
CA GLY A 358 10.19 -23.70 17.59
C GLY A 358 11.19 -24.29 16.59
N MET A 359 10.87 -24.29 15.30
CA MET A 359 11.78 -24.82 14.28
C MET A 359 12.70 -23.72 13.73
N ILE A 360 13.95 -24.07 13.44
CA ILE A 360 14.93 -23.17 12.82
C ILE A 360 14.74 -23.02 11.30
N ARG A 361 15.55 -22.19 10.64
CA ARG A 361 15.54 -22.04 9.19
C ARG A 361 15.80 -23.36 8.48
N CYS A 362 15.05 -23.63 7.42
CA CYS A 362 15.31 -24.76 6.55
C CYS A 362 16.51 -24.43 5.64
N THR A 363 17.36 -25.42 5.39
CA THR A 363 18.50 -25.33 4.47
C THR A 363 18.23 -25.96 3.12
N PHE A 364 17.10 -26.69 2.97
CA PHE A 364 16.73 -27.32 1.72
C PHE A 364 16.06 -26.29 0.78
N PRO A 365 16.58 -26.06 -0.43
CA PRO A 365 16.12 -24.99 -1.31
C PRO A 365 14.69 -25.20 -1.81
N ASP A 366 14.25 -26.45 -2.01
CA ASP A 366 12.86 -26.77 -2.36
C ASP A 366 11.98 -26.86 -1.09
N CYS A 367 11.90 -25.74 -0.38
CA CYS A 367 11.03 -25.57 0.78
C CYS A 367 10.61 -24.12 0.98
N ALA A 368 9.32 -23.87 1.26
CA ALA A 368 8.80 -22.53 1.58
C ALA A 368 9.48 -21.85 2.79
N ARG A 369 10.27 -22.60 3.57
CA ARG A 369 10.96 -22.13 4.78
C ARG A 369 12.42 -21.75 4.57
N VAL A 370 12.97 -21.92 3.37
CA VAL A 370 14.31 -21.40 3.07
C VAL A 370 14.29 -19.87 3.14
N PHE A 371 15.41 -19.27 3.55
CA PHE A 371 15.55 -17.83 3.65
C PHE A 371 15.81 -17.21 2.27
N PRO A 372 14.96 -16.28 1.79
CA PRO A 372 15.23 -15.51 0.59
C PRO A 372 15.94 -14.20 0.94
N ARG A 373 16.91 -13.80 0.12
CA ARG A 373 17.60 -12.49 0.18
C ARG A 373 16.92 -11.43 -0.69
N THR A 374 16.21 -11.86 -1.72
CA THR A 374 15.52 -11.00 -2.69
C THR A 374 14.08 -11.46 -2.89
N LEU A 375 13.25 -10.61 -3.49
CA LEU A 375 11.89 -11.00 -3.86
C LEU A 375 11.90 -12.11 -4.93
N ALA A 376 12.84 -12.06 -5.89
CA ALA A 376 13.01 -13.12 -6.87
C ALA A 376 13.33 -14.47 -6.21
N GLU A 377 14.26 -14.50 -5.24
CA GLU A 377 14.51 -15.71 -4.46
C GLU A 377 13.27 -16.15 -3.67
N HIS A 378 12.42 -15.22 -3.22
CA HIS A 378 11.17 -15.56 -2.55
C HIS A 378 10.13 -16.17 -3.50
N ASP A 379 10.12 -15.74 -4.76
CA ASP A 379 9.25 -16.28 -5.80
C ASP A 379 9.68 -17.69 -6.23
N GLU A 380 10.98 -17.98 -6.28
CA GLU A 380 11.53 -19.31 -6.56
C GLU A 380 11.18 -20.35 -5.49
N LYS A 381 10.92 -19.92 -4.25
CA LYS A 381 10.49 -20.84 -3.19
C LYS A 381 9.19 -21.54 -3.59
N PRO A 382 9.03 -22.83 -3.29
CA PRO A 382 7.75 -23.50 -3.51
C PRO A 382 6.69 -23.04 -2.50
N GLU A 383 5.43 -23.36 -2.78
CA GLU A 383 4.31 -23.23 -1.83
C GLU A 383 4.14 -24.48 -0.94
N HIS A 384 5.12 -25.39 -0.92
CA HIS A 384 5.14 -26.58 -0.08
C HIS A 384 6.30 -26.63 0.90
N LEU A 385 6.23 -27.57 1.84
CA LEU A 385 7.29 -27.88 2.78
C LEU A 385 8.06 -29.12 2.31
N CYS A 386 9.38 -29.13 2.54
CA CYS A 386 10.14 -30.36 2.37
C CYS A 386 9.68 -31.42 3.39
N ASN A 387 10.05 -32.69 3.15
CA ASN A 387 9.64 -33.79 4.01
C ASN A 387 10.02 -33.58 5.48
N ASP A 388 11.23 -33.09 5.76
CA ASP A 388 11.70 -32.87 7.13
C ASP A 388 10.87 -31.80 7.84
N CYS A 389 10.62 -30.67 7.16
CA CYS A 389 9.81 -29.59 7.73
C CYS A 389 8.37 -30.02 7.97
N ARG A 390 7.78 -30.75 7.02
CA ARG A 390 6.42 -31.26 7.11
C ARG A 390 6.27 -32.26 8.26
N LEU A 391 7.10 -33.30 8.30
CA LEU A 391 7.05 -34.34 9.33
C LEU A 391 7.29 -33.77 10.74
N THR A 392 8.15 -32.75 10.84
CA THR A 392 8.39 -32.07 12.12
C THR A 392 7.15 -31.32 12.59
N LEU A 393 6.47 -30.56 11.70
CA LEU A 393 5.24 -29.86 12.05
C LEU A 393 4.08 -30.83 12.33
N ASP A 394 3.92 -31.89 11.53
CA ASP A 394 2.93 -32.94 11.76
C ASP A 394 3.07 -33.51 13.18
N LYS A 395 4.31 -33.80 13.60
CA LYS A 395 4.62 -34.29 14.95
C LYS A 395 4.36 -33.25 16.05
N LEU A 396 4.80 -32.01 15.85
CA LEU A 396 4.67 -30.95 16.86
C LEU A 396 3.21 -30.56 17.10
N LEU A 397 2.39 -30.57 16.05
CA LEU A 397 1.02 -30.07 16.10
C LEU A 397 -0.03 -31.18 16.09
N LYS A 398 0.38 -32.44 15.92
CA LYS A 398 -0.51 -33.61 15.79
C LYS A 398 -1.50 -33.44 14.65
N ILE A 399 -1.01 -32.99 13.50
CA ILE A 399 -1.77 -32.75 12.26
C ILE A 399 -1.22 -33.56 11.10
N SER A 400 -1.90 -33.47 9.95
CA SER A 400 -1.44 -34.03 8.68
C SER A 400 -1.42 -32.93 7.62
N ILE A 401 -0.27 -32.27 7.45
CA ILE A 401 -0.06 -31.27 6.42
C ILE A 401 -0.11 -31.91 5.03
N GLN A 402 -0.71 -31.22 4.06
CA GLN A 402 -0.76 -31.65 2.67
C GLN A 402 0.64 -31.96 2.13
N LYS A 403 0.76 -33.10 1.44
CA LYS A 403 1.99 -33.44 0.73
C LYS A 403 2.07 -32.58 -0.53
N PRO A 404 3.28 -32.21 -0.99
CA PRO A 404 3.43 -31.62 -2.31
C PRO A 404 2.78 -32.55 -3.34
N GLU A 405 1.92 -31.99 -4.20
CA GLU A 405 1.49 -32.72 -5.38
C GLU A 405 2.75 -33.09 -6.16
N LYS A 406 2.90 -34.37 -6.49
CA LYS A 406 3.98 -34.79 -7.40
C LYS A 406 3.72 -34.06 -8.72
N GLN A 407 4.49 -33.01 -8.99
CA GLN A 407 4.61 -32.46 -10.34
C GLN A 407 5.08 -33.63 -11.21
N ARG A 408 4.16 -34.15 -12.03
CA ARG A 408 4.42 -35.24 -12.97
C ARG A 408 5.19 -34.74 -14.16
#